data_AF-A0A224YRT9-F1
#
_entry.id   AF-A0A224YRT9-F1
#
_cell.length_a   1.000
_cell.length_b   1.000
_cell.length_c   1.000
_cell.angle_alpha   90.00
_cell.angle_beta   90.00
_cell.angle_gamma   90.00
#
_symmetry.space_group_name_H-M   'P 1'
#
loop_
_entity.id
_entity.type
_entity.pdbx_description
1 polymer ?
#
loop_
_entity_poly.entity_id
_entity_poly.type
_entity_poly.pdbx_seq_one_letter_code
_entity_poly.pdbx_strand_id
1 'polypeptide(L)'
;MALCCLLLEACVAAERGKVIVFLATQDSVDFEHALFSSVLGVMLEDTDKRIDFVRLHGEMTQHDRAEVFNRFREATSGVLFTTDVASRGIDVPQVDLIVQCCVPLRPEEYVHRAGRTARIGAKGKVVLLLFPSEVGFLDVLAQRNIQLDQMDLKGVLSKVFAIKSHILEARTDPGQKLKTMEDFVTALQLIFESEVYKETALQEMAKKGFLSHICSYASYPRAMRHVVSFKALHLGHLAKAYCLRETPSALGAQWAANLPQDAPGRRFGRSNTRFGPSDRRGKQHRPPVKRMKISEYDSGLVASKRKRKKHVPSD
;
A
#
# COMPACT_ATOMS: atom_id res chain seq x y z
N MET A 1 -9.87 -0.84 -8.05
CA MET A 1 -9.74 -1.96 -9.00
C MET A 1 -8.38 -2.16 -9.67
N ALA A 2 -7.65 -1.12 -10.09
CA ALA A 2 -6.38 -1.31 -10.81
C ALA A 2 -5.41 -2.26 -10.07
N LEU A 3 -5.24 -2.08 -8.76
CA LEU A 3 -4.46 -2.98 -7.91
C LEU A 3 -4.96 -4.43 -7.99
N CYS A 4 -6.26 -4.67 -7.82
CA CYS A 4 -6.85 -6.00 -7.92
C CYS A 4 -6.54 -6.68 -9.27
N CYS A 5 -6.68 -5.96 -10.39
CA CYS A 5 -6.35 -6.51 -11.71
C CYS A 5 -4.86 -6.87 -11.84
N LEU A 6 -3.95 -6.04 -11.30
CA LEU A 6 -2.52 -6.34 -11.29
C LEU A 6 -2.19 -7.57 -10.46
N LEU A 7 -2.82 -7.73 -9.29
CA LEU A 7 -2.63 -8.90 -8.43
C LEU A 7 -3.18 -10.17 -9.09
N LEU A 8 -4.34 -10.11 -9.72
CA LEU A 8 -4.91 -11.24 -10.46
C LEU A 8 -4.03 -11.60 -11.67
N GLU A 9 -3.50 -10.62 -12.41
CA GLU A 9 -2.56 -10.89 -13.50
C GLU A 9 -1.30 -11.59 -12.98
N ALA A 10 -0.70 -11.08 -11.92
CA ALA A 10 0.58 -11.58 -11.40
C ALA A 10 0.44 -12.93 -10.68
N CYS A 11 -0.57 -13.10 -9.83
CA CYS A 11 -0.69 -14.28 -8.98
C CYS A 11 -1.49 -15.42 -9.64
N VAL A 12 -2.45 -15.08 -10.52
CA VAL A 12 -3.40 -16.05 -11.08
C VAL A 12 -3.14 -16.30 -12.57
N ALA A 13 -2.99 -15.24 -13.38
CA ALA A 13 -2.81 -15.40 -14.84
C ALA A 13 -1.37 -15.78 -15.23
N ALA A 14 -0.37 -15.23 -14.54
CA ALA A 14 1.05 -15.53 -14.76
C ALA A 14 1.53 -16.77 -13.99
N GLU A 15 0.63 -17.44 -13.26
CA GLU A 15 0.87 -18.62 -12.42
C GLU A 15 1.92 -18.40 -11.31
N ARG A 16 1.42 -18.17 -10.07
CA ARG A 16 2.21 -18.18 -8.82
C ARG A 16 3.25 -17.05 -8.67
N GLY A 17 2.84 -15.81 -8.93
CA GLY A 17 3.67 -14.63 -8.68
C GLY A 17 3.73 -14.20 -7.21
N LYS A 18 4.90 -13.69 -6.79
CA LYS A 18 5.07 -12.91 -5.55
C LYS A 18 5.01 -11.42 -5.84
N VAL A 19 4.23 -10.70 -5.04
CA VAL A 19 4.01 -9.26 -5.22
C VAL A 19 4.28 -8.51 -3.92
N ILE A 20 4.91 -7.34 -4.01
CA ILE A 20 4.96 -6.37 -2.90
C ILE A 20 4.17 -5.14 -3.32
N VAL A 21 3.25 -4.71 -2.45
CA VAL A 21 2.41 -3.54 -2.63
C VAL A 21 2.78 -2.49 -1.59
N PHE A 22 3.37 -1.39 -2.05
CA PHE A 22 3.68 -0.24 -1.19
C PHE A 22 2.49 0.70 -1.08
N LEU A 23 2.10 0.99 0.16
CA LEU A 23 0.97 1.85 0.52
C LEU A 23 1.45 3.02 1.38
N ALA A 24 0.70 4.12 1.37
CA ALA A 24 1.09 5.38 2.00
C ALA A 24 1.16 5.30 3.54
N THR A 25 0.28 4.51 4.15
CA THR A 25 0.11 4.44 5.61
C THR A 25 -0.13 3.02 6.07
N GLN A 26 0.13 2.77 7.36
CA GLN A 26 -0.19 1.48 7.99
C GLN A 26 -1.69 1.18 8.00
N ASP A 27 -2.55 2.18 8.18
CA ASP A 27 -4.00 1.96 8.14
C ASP A 27 -4.45 1.51 6.74
N SER A 28 -3.79 2.01 5.70
CA SER A 28 -4.02 1.53 4.33
C SER A 28 -3.52 0.09 4.15
N VAL A 29 -2.36 -0.24 4.71
CA VAL A 29 -1.81 -1.61 4.70
C VAL A 29 -2.77 -2.59 5.36
N ASP A 30 -3.29 -2.24 6.54
CA ASP A 30 -4.21 -3.08 7.30
C ASP A 30 -5.53 -3.27 6.56
N PHE A 31 -6.09 -2.19 6.02
CA PHE A 31 -7.31 -2.22 5.25
C PHE A 31 -7.18 -3.10 4.00
N GLU A 32 -6.16 -2.86 3.17
CA GLU A 32 -5.95 -3.60 1.93
C GLU A 32 -5.70 -5.08 2.22
N HIS A 33 -4.89 -5.40 3.24
CA HIS A 33 -4.69 -6.78 3.68
C HIS A 33 -6.01 -7.47 4.07
N ALA A 34 -6.82 -6.82 4.92
CA ALA A 34 -8.07 -7.40 5.39
C ALA A 34 -9.07 -7.59 4.24
N LEU A 35 -9.21 -6.58 3.37
CA LEU A 35 -10.11 -6.59 2.21
C LEU A 35 -9.72 -7.65 1.19
N PHE A 36 -8.45 -7.71 0.79
CA PHE A 36 -8.00 -8.70 -0.19
C PHE A 36 -8.07 -10.13 0.37
N SER A 37 -7.81 -10.31 1.67
CA SER A 37 -7.96 -11.61 2.33
C SER A 37 -9.42 -12.06 2.37
N SER A 38 -10.36 -11.18 2.71
CA SER A 38 -11.78 -11.54 2.80
C SER A 38 -12.44 -11.73 1.44
N VAL A 39 -11.97 -11.02 0.41
CA VAL A 39 -12.47 -11.17 -0.95
C VAL A 39 -11.69 -12.22 -1.72
N LEU A 40 -10.47 -11.92 -2.17
CA LEU A 40 -9.71 -12.83 -3.05
C LEU A 40 -9.20 -14.06 -2.32
N GLY A 41 -8.88 -13.95 -1.03
CA GLY A 41 -8.47 -15.10 -0.22
C GLY A 41 -9.57 -16.16 -0.16
N VAL A 42 -10.79 -15.75 0.19
CA VAL A 42 -11.97 -16.64 0.22
C VAL A 42 -12.36 -17.11 -1.18
N MET A 43 -12.32 -16.24 -2.20
CA MET A 43 -12.69 -16.61 -3.57
C MET A 43 -11.76 -17.66 -4.20
N LEU A 44 -10.50 -17.72 -3.76
CA LEU A 44 -9.47 -18.61 -4.33
C LEU A 44 -9.06 -19.74 -3.37
N GLU A 45 -9.69 -19.86 -2.20
CA GLU A 45 -9.29 -20.78 -1.13
C GLU A 45 -9.29 -22.25 -1.56
N ASP A 46 -10.37 -22.68 -2.21
CA ASP A 46 -10.56 -24.07 -2.69
C ASP A 46 -9.94 -24.32 -4.08
N THR A 47 -9.18 -23.36 -4.60
CA THR A 47 -8.56 -23.46 -5.92
C THR A 47 -7.07 -23.78 -5.80
N ASP A 48 -6.49 -24.32 -6.87
CA ASP A 48 -5.04 -24.47 -7.02
C ASP A 48 -4.30 -23.12 -7.19
N LYS A 49 -5.04 -22.00 -7.13
CA LYS A 49 -4.57 -20.63 -7.33
C LYS A 49 -4.68 -19.76 -6.07
N ARG A 50 -4.66 -20.39 -4.89
CA ARG A 50 -4.63 -19.69 -3.60
C ARG A 50 -3.50 -18.64 -3.55
N ILE A 51 -3.80 -17.49 -2.96
CA ILE A 51 -2.86 -16.39 -2.75
C ILE A 51 -2.70 -16.15 -1.25
N ASP A 52 -1.46 -16.15 -0.76
CA ASP A 52 -1.17 -15.75 0.61
C ASP A 52 -1.06 -14.23 0.71
N PHE A 53 -2.04 -13.60 1.34
CA PHE A 53 -2.00 -12.18 1.69
C PHE A 53 -1.37 -12.00 3.06
N VAL A 54 -0.41 -11.09 3.16
CA VAL A 54 0.25 -10.72 4.41
C VAL A 54 0.53 -9.22 4.47
N ARG A 55 0.76 -8.70 5.69
CA ARG A 55 1.01 -7.28 5.93
C ARG A 55 2.25 -7.01 6.77
N LEU A 56 2.96 -5.92 6.47
CA LEU A 56 4.14 -5.50 7.22
C LEU A 56 4.20 -3.97 7.36
N HIS A 57 4.13 -3.45 8.58
CA HIS A 57 4.33 -2.02 8.87
C HIS A 57 4.97 -1.81 10.26
N GLY A 58 5.25 -0.55 10.61
CA GLY A 58 6.08 -0.21 11.77
C GLY A 58 5.47 -0.43 13.15
N GLU A 59 4.14 -0.51 13.27
CA GLU A 59 3.43 -0.77 14.54
C GLU A 59 3.37 -2.26 14.91
N MET A 60 3.74 -3.15 14.00
CA MET A 60 3.78 -4.60 14.30
C MET A 60 4.95 -4.95 15.22
N THR A 61 4.75 -5.93 16.09
CA THR A 61 5.83 -6.37 16.99
C THR A 61 6.96 -7.03 16.20
N GLN A 62 8.16 -7.10 16.77
CA GLN A 62 9.28 -7.76 16.10
C GLN A 62 8.98 -9.24 15.78
N HIS A 63 8.26 -9.91 16.68
CA HIS A 63 7.86 -11.30 16.52
C HIS A 63 6.92 -11.47 15.32
N ASP A 64 5.85 -10.68 15.26
CA ASP A 64 4.87 -10.74 14.17
C ASP A 64 5.53 -10.40 12.82
N ARG A 65 6.44 -9.42 12.82
CA ARG A 65 7.21 -9.06 11.62
C ARG A 65 8.03 -10.23 11.10
N ALA A 66 8.71 -10.98 11.98
CA ALA A 66 9.49 -12.14 11.59
C ALA A 66 8.61 -13.30 11.08
N GLU A 67 7.47 -13.55 11.72
CA GLU A 67 6.52 -14.59 11.32
C GLU A 67 5.93 -14.30 9.93
N VAL A 68 5.39 -13.10 9.72
CA VAL A 68 4.86 -12.68 8.42
C VAL A 68 5.91 -12.78 7.34
N PHE A 69 7.13 -12.36 7.65
CA PHE A 69 8.24 -12.38 6.71
C PHE A 69 8.58 -13.81 6.25
N ASN A 70 8.65 -14.75 7.20
CA ASN A 70 8.89 -16.17 6.89
C ASN A 70 7.73 -16.75 6.07
N ARG A 71 6.48 -16.46 6.45
CA ARG A 71 5.30 -16.88 5.69
C ARG A 71 5.34 -16.39 4.24
N PHE A 72 5.67 -15.11 4.00
CA PHE A 72 5.80 -14.57 2.64
C PHE A 72 6.94 -15.22 1.84
N ARG A 73 8.05 -15.53 2.52
CA ARG A 73 9.20 -16.20 1.92
C ARG A 73 8.88 -17.63 1.50
N GLU A 74 8.08 -18.35 2.28
CA GLU A 74 7.68 -19.74 2.03
C GLU A 74 6.50 -19.87 1.06
N ALA A 75 5.64 -18.85 0.98
CA ALA A 75 4.53 -18.82 0.04
C ALA A 75 5.00 -19.08 -1.40
N THR A 76 4.23 -19.81 -2.19
CA THR A 76 4.51 -19.98 -3.63
C THR A 76 3.92 -18.84 -4.44
N SER A 77 2.70 -18.42 -4.10
CA SER A 77 1.99 -17.25 -4.61
C SER A 77 1.60 -16.38 -3.42
N GLY A 78 1.93 -15.09 -3.44
CA GLY A 78 1.64 -14.25 -2.28
C GLY A 78 1.79 -12.76 -2.53
N VAL A 79 1.11 -11.99 -1.70
CA VAL A 79 1.07 -10.53 -1.75
C VAL A 79 1.43 -9.96 -0.39
N LEU A 80 2.49 -9.17 -0.34
CA LEU A 80 2.90 -8.41 0.83
C LEU A 80 2.45 -6.95 0.72
N PHE A 81 1.48 -6.56 1.54
CA PHE A 81 1.13 -5.15 1.72
C PHE A 81 2.06 -4.50 2.74
N THR A 82 2.67 -3.37 2.39
CA THR A 82 3.65 -2.76 3.28
C THR A 82 3.81 -1.25 3.09
N THR A 83 4.36 -0.58 4.10
CA THR A 83 4.89 0.78 3.98
C THR A 83 6.38 0.75 3.63
N ASP A 84 7.08 1.87 3.75
CA ASP A 84 8.53 1.93 3.53
C ASP A 84 9.37 1.11 4.52
N VAL A 85 8.76 0.46 5.52
CA VAL A 85 9.48 -0.44 6.44
C VAL A 85 10.14 -1.61 5.70
N ALA A 86 9.54 -2.10 4.60
CA ALA A 86 10.12 -3.17 3.78
C ALA A 86 11.17 -2.69 2.77
N SER A 87 11.35 -1.38 2.60
CA SER A 87 12.20 -0.82 1.55
C SER A 87 13.70 -0.88 1.88
N ARG A 88 14.07 -0.96 3.17
CA ARG A 88 15.46 -0.91 3.65
C ARG A 88 15.73 -1.96 4.73
N GLY A 89 16.94 -2.53 4.71
CA GLY A 89 17.45 -3.37 5.80
C GLY A 89 16.82 -4.75 5.97
N ILE A 90 15.69 -5.03 5.31
CA ILE A 90 15.04 -6.34 5.31
C ILE A 90 15.42 -7.08 4.02
N ASP A 91 15.91 -8.32 4.16
CA ASP A 91 16.29 -9.22 3.06
C ASP A 91 15.04 -9.84 2.42
N VAL A 92 14.15 -9.00 1.90
CA VAL A 92 12.91 -9.45 1.25
C VAL A 92 13.23 -10.39 0.10
N PRO A 93 12.59 -11.59 0.03
CA PRO A 93 12.79 -12.51 -1.09
C PRO A 93 12.54 -11.79 -2.41
N GLN A 94 13.22 -12.22 -3.47
CA GLN A 94 12.97 -11.69 -4.79
C GLN A 94 11.50 -11.91 -5.18
N VAL A 95 10.88 -10.86 -5.69
CA VAL A 95 9.48 -10.85 -6.10
C VAL A 95 9.35 -10.49 -7.58
N ASP A 96 8.26 -10.91 -8.20
CA ASP A 96 8.02 -10.74 -9.64
C ASP A 96 7.47 -9.36 -9.98
N LEU A 97 6.68 -8.79 -9.06
CA LEU A 97 6.03 -7.50 -9.23
C LEU A 97 6.15 -6.63 -7.99
N ILE A 98 6.52 -5.37 -8.20
CA ILE A 98 6.37 -4.28 -7.22
C ILE A 98 5.24 -3.37 -7.69
N VAL A 99 4.25 -3.14 -6.84
CA VAL A 99 3.22 -2.12 -7.07
C VAL A 99 3.39 -1.01 -6.04
N GLN A 100 3.55 0.22 -6.49
CA GLN A 100 3.61 1.40 -5.63
C GLN A 100 2.29 2.16 -5.78
N CYS A 101 1.43 2.08 -4.77
CA CYS A 101 0.09 2.69 -4.77
C CYS A 101 0.09 4.15 -4.29
N CYS A 102 1.26 4.70 -3.99
CA CYS A 102 1.43 6.09 -3.63
C CYS A 102 2.80 6.60 -4.09
N VAL A 103 2.89 7.91 -4.34
CA VAL A 103 4.16 8.57 -4.53
C VAL A 103 5.01 8.39 -3.25
N PRO A 104 6.31 8.05 -3.36
CA PRO A 104 7.18 8.03 -2.19
C PRO A 104 7.47 9.45 -1.69
N LEU A 105 7.77 9.61 -0.39
CA LEU A 105 8.08 10.92 0.18
C LEU A 105 9.34 11.54 -0.43
N ARG A 106 10.26 10.68 -0.88
CA ARG A 106 11.48 11.07 -1.59
C ARG A 106 11.73 10.19 -2.82
N PRO A 107 12.32 10.73 -3.90
CA PRO A 107 12.61 9.93 -5.10
C PRO A 107 13.54 8.75 -4.85
N GLU A 108 14.45 8.83 -3.86
CA GLU A 108 15.33 7.72 -3.52
C GLU A 108 14.54 6.50 -3.00
N GLU A 109 13.40 6.71 -2.36
CA GLU A 109 12.54 5.62 -1.88
C GLU A 109 11.92 4.85 -3.05
N TYR A 110 11.59 5.50 -4.17
CA TYR A 110 11.18 4.81 -5.39
C TYR A 110 12.21 3.74 -5.79
N VAL A 111 13.49 4.12 -5.81
CA VAL A 111 14.60 3.22 -6.18
C VAL A 111 14.76 2.08 -5.18
N HIS A 112 14.64 2.37 -3.88
CA HIS A 112 14.72 1.33 -2.83
C HIS A 112 13.57 0.32 -2.91
N ARG A 113 12.36 0.78 -3.24
CA ARG A 113 11.18 -0.05 -3.49
C ARG A 113 11.36 -0.90 -4.76
N ALA A 114 11.76 -0.28 -5.86
CA ALA A 114 12.03 -0.96 -7.14
C ALA A 114 13.14 -2.01 -7.02
N GLY A 115 14.18 -1.73 -6.23
CA GLY A 115 15.30 -2.64 -5.99
C GLY A 115 14.96 -3.91 -5.21
N ARG A 116 13.68 -4.19 -4.90
CA ARG A 116 13.20 -5.45 -4.33
C ARG A 116 12.92 -6.53 -5.39
N THR A 117 12.78 -6.15 -6.65
CA THR A 117 12.61 -7.06 -7.78
C THR A 117 13.86 -7.06 -8.68
N ALA A 118 13.85 -7.89 -9.75
CA ALA A 118 14.87 -7.93 -10.79
C ALA A 118 16.33 -8.04 -10.30
N ARG A 119 16.56 -8.84 -9.24
CA ARG A 119 17.91 -9.06 -8.68
C ARG A 119 18.60 -10.23 -9.39
N ILE A 120 19.93 -10.17 -9.47
CA ILE A 120 20.81 -11.27 -9.90
C ILE A 120 20.33 -11.92 -11.22
N GLY A 121 20.07 -11.10 -12.24
CA GLY A 121 19.73 -11.57 -13.60
C GLY A 121 18.30 -12.09 -13.79
N ALA A 122 17.49 -12.19 -12.73
CA ALA A 122 16.08 -12.52 -12.89
C ALA A 122 15.24 -11.30 -13.30
N LYS A 123 14.11 -11.56 -13.98
CA LYS A 123 13.20 -10.53 -14.47
C LYS A 123 12.33 -10.00 -13.32
N GLY A 124 11.77 -8.82 -13.52
CA GLY A 124 10.92 -8.16 -12.53
C GLY A 124 10.20 -6.97 -13.13
N LYS A 125 9.01 -6.68 -12.63
CA LYS A 125 8.21 -5.52 -13.06
C LYS A 125 7.97 -4.57 -11.89
N VAL A 126 8.03 -3.28 -12.16
CA VAL A 126 7.68 -2.23 -11.21
C VAL A 126 6.56 -1.40 -11.81
N VAL A 127 5.46 -1.26 -11.09
CA VAL A 127 4.30 -0.44 -11.48
C VAL A 127 4.13 0.65 -10.43
N LEU A 128 4.02 1.89 -10.89
CA LEU A 128 3.68 3.04 -10.08
C LEU A 128 2.28 3.51 -10.46
N LEU A 129 1.36 3.44 -9.51
CA LEU A 129 0.00 3.97 -9.67
C LEU A 129 -0.01 5.42 -9.21
N LEU A 130 -0.40 6.32 -10.11
CA LEU A 130 -0.47 7.75 -9.87
C LEU A 130 -1.89 8.24 -10.07
N PHE A 131 -2.35 9.14 -9.21
CA PHE A 131 -3.48 9.99 -9.56
C PHE A 131 -3.08 10.97 -10.67
N PRO A 132 -4.03 11.45 -11.50
CA PRO A 132 -3.74 12.47 -12.50
C PRO A 132 -3.03 13.71 -11.93
N SER A 133 -3.34 14.07 -10.69
CA SER A 133 -2.70 15.18 -9.97
C SER A 133 -1.24 14.93 -9.58
N GLU A 134 -0.74 13.71 -9.70
CA GLU A 134 0.60 13.29 -9.25
C GLU A 134 1.56 13.00 -10.40
N VAL A 135 1.09 13.13 -11.65
CA VAL A 135 1.85 12.81 -12.87
C VAL A 135 3.16 13.60 -12.96
N GLY A 136 3.23 14.81 -12.39
CA GLY A 136 4.47 15.59 -12.31
C GLY A 136 5.61 14.89 -11.56
N PHE A 137 5.34 13.80 -10.84
CA PHE A 137 6.38 13.00 -10.21
C PHE A 137 7.25 12.26 -11.23
N LEU A 138 6.74 12.02 -12.43
CA LEU A 138 7.53 11.44 -13.52
C LEU A 138 8.69 12.36 -13.91
N ASP A 139 8.51 13.68 -13.88
CA ASP A 139 9.60 14.63 -14.16
C ASP A 139 10.69 14.58 -13.09
N VAL A 140 10.29 14.39 -11.83
CA VAL A 140 11.23 14.23 -10.71
C VAL A 140 12.06 12.95 -10.85
N LEU A 141 11.47 11.88 -11.36
CA LEU A 141 12.18 10.63 -11.67
C LEU A 141 13.08 10.79 -12.90
N ALA A 142 12.61 11.50 -13.94
CA ALA A 142 13.36 11.76 -15.16
C ALA A 142 14.65 12.57 -14.88
N GLN A 143 14.61 13.54 -13.97
CA GLN A 143 15.79 14.28 -13.48
C GLN A 143 16.87 13.37 -12.85
N ARG A 144 16.51 12.14 -12.50
CA ARG A 144 17.40 11.12 -11.94
C ARG A 144 17.69 9.99 -12.92
N ASN A 145 17.43 10.21 -14.20
CA ASN A 145 17.59 9.23 -15.29
C ASN A 145 16.72 7.97 -15.11
N ILE A 146 15.54 8.13 -14.49
CA ILE A 146 14.56 7.05 -14.33
C ILE A 146 13.37 7.42 -15.22
N GLN A 147 13.20 6.69 -16.32
CA GLN A 147 12.06 6.82 -17.22
C GLN A 147 11.08 5.68 -16.99
N LEU A 148 9.79 6.01 -16.95
CA LEU A 148 8.70 5.04 -16.83
C LEU A 148 7.83 5.16 -18.07
N ASP A 149 7.48 4.01 -18.63
CA ASP A 149 6.51 3.94 -19.72
C ASP A 149 5.10 3.76 -19.19
N GLN A 150 4.13 4.31 -19.91
CA GLN A 150 2.72 4.06 -19.60
C GLN A 150 2.40 2.58 -19.83
N MET A 151 1.78 1.96 -18.82
CA MET A 151 1.41 0.56 -18.87
C MET A 151 0.19 0.33 -19.78
N ASP A 152 0.25 -0.71 -20.63
CA ASP A 152 -0.92 -1.17 -21.38
C ASP A 152 -1.94 -1.84 -20.46
N LEU A 153 -2.90 -1.03 -20.01
CA LEU A 153 -3.99 -1.49 -19.16
C LEU A 153 -4.92 -2.46 -19.89
N LYS A 154 -5.13 -2.29 -21.20
CA LYS A 154 -6.04 -3.15 -21.98
C LYS A 154 -5.49 -4.57 -22.04
N GLY A 155 -4.17 -4.73 -22.21
CA GLY A 155 -3.50 -6.02 -22.14
C GLY A 155 -3.70 -6.73 -20.80
N VAL A 156 -3.58 -6.00 -19.68
CA VAL A 156 -3.85 -6.55 -18.33
C VAL A 156 -5.28 -6.99 -18.18
N LEU A 157 -6.23 -6.11 -18.52
CA LEU A 157 -7.66 -6.41 -18.42
C LEU A 157 -8.04 -7.62 -19.28
N SER A 158 -7.44 -7.76 -20.46
CA SER A 158 -7.67 -8.91 -21.34
C SER A 158 -7.25 -10.23 -20.69
N LYS A 159 -6.08 -10.27 -20.04
CA LYS A 159 -5.59 -11.47 -19.35
C LYS A 159 -6.44 -11.81 -18.13
N VAL A 160 -6.82 -10.81 -17.34
CA VAL A 160 -7.68 -11.02 -16.16
C VAL A 160 -9.09 -11.45 -16.58
N PHE A 161 -9.62 -10.89 -17.66
CA PHE A 161 -10.92 -11.30 -18.20
C PHE A 161 -10.91 -12.75 -18.72
N ALA A 162 -9.77 -13.22 -19.27
CA ALA A 162 -9.63 -14.60 -19.70
C ALA A 162 -9.76 -15.63 -18.55
N ILE A 163 -9.47 -15.22 -17.31
CA ILE A 163 -9.58 -16.06 -16.11
C ILE A 163 -10.87 -15.83 -15.32
N LYS A 164 -11.86 -15.12 -15.88
CA LYS A 164 -13.11 -14.76 -15.18
C LYS A 164 -13.90 -15.95 -14.63
N SER A 165 -13.84 -17.11 -15.30
CA SER A 165 -14.52 -18.34 -14.88
C SER A 165 -13.98 -18.87 -13.56
N HIS A 166 -12.66 -18.74 -13.34
CA HIS A 166 -12.00 -19.12 -12.09
C HIS A 166 -12.28 -18.17 -10.93
N ILE A 167 -12.84 -16.98 -11.19
CA ILE A 167 -13.01 -15.92 -10.19
C ILE A 167 -14.49 -15.69 -9.86
N LEU A 168 -15.36 -15.54 -10.87
CA LEU A 168 -16.72 -15.03 -10.70
C LEU A 168 -17.84 -16.01 -11.07
N GLU A 169 -17.59 -16.98 -11.96
CA GLU A 169 -18.65 -17.88 -12.43
C GLU A 169 -19.19 -18.82 -11.33
N ALA A 170 -18.46 -19.01 -10.22
CA ALA A 170 -18.93 -19.77 -9.07
C ALA A 170 -19.97 -19.05 -8.18
N ARG A 171 -20.13 -17.72 -8.31
CA ARG A 171 -20.96 -16.90 -7.40
C ARG A 171 -21.77 -15.78 -8.08
N THR A 172 -21.81 -15.72 -9.39
CA THR A 172 -22.73 -14.83 -10.12
C THR A 172 -24.10 -15.48 -10.26
N ASP A 173 -25.18 -14.70 -10.19
CA ASP A 173 -26.53 -15.22 -10.40
C ASP A 173 -26.61 -15.99 -11.73
N PRO A 174 -27.31 -17.15 -11.78
CA PRO A 174 -27.49 -17.93 -13.00
C PRO A 174 -28.23 -17.11 -14.07
N GLY A 175 -27.53 -16.26 -14.81
CA GLY A 175 -28.11 -15.32 -15.76
C GLY A 175 -27.25 -14.09 -16.07
N GLN A 176 -26.38 -13.65 -15.15
CA GLN A 176 -25.52 -12.50 -15.38
C GLN A 176 -24.27 -12.89 -16.18
N LYS A 177 -24.41 -12.93 -17.52
CA LYS A 177 -23.26 -13.19 -18.41
C LYS A 177 -22.32 -11.99 -18.42
N LEU A 178 -21.09 -12.18 -17.92
CA LEU A 178 -20.00 -11.21 -18.04
C LEU A 178 -19.45 -11.23 -19.47
N LYS A 179 -20.04 -10.40 -20.35
CA LYS A 179 -19.77 -10.38 -21.79
C LYS A 179 -18.57 -9.50 -22.15
N THR A 180 -18.38 -8.39 -21.43
CA THR A 180 -17.31 -7.41 -21.70
C THR A 180 -16.30 -7.33 -20.54
N MET A 181 -15.12 -6.75 -20.80
CA MET A 181 -14.11 -6.54 -19.76
C MET A 181 -14.61 -5.53 -18.72
N GLU A 182 -15.37 -4.54 -19.17
CA GLU A 182 -16.01 -3.51 -18.36
C GLU A 182 -17.03 -4.12 -17.39
N ASP A 183 -17.85 -5.06 -17.85
CA ASP A 183 -18.80 -5.79 -16.99
C ASP A 183 -18.06 -6.54 -15.88
N PHE A 184 -16.96 -7.21 -16.23
CA PHE A 184 -16.15 -7.97 -15.30
C PHE A 184 -15.48 -7.09 -14.24
N VAL A 185 -14.86 -5.99 -14.64
CA VAL A 185 -14.23 -5.03 -13.71
C VAL A 185 -15.28 -4.38 -12.81
N THR A 186 -16.46 -4.08 -13.35
CA THR A 186 -17.58 -3.53 -12.57
C THR A 186 -18.07 -4.54 -11.54
N ALA A 187 -18.23 -5.82 -11.93
CA ALA A 187 -18.61 -6.89 -11.01
C ALA A 187 -17.58 -7.06 -9.88
N LEU A 188 -16.28 -7.05 -10.19
CA LEU A 188 -15.22 -7.07 -9.17
C LEU A 188 -15.32 -5.87 -8.22
N GLN A 189 -15.47 -4.65 -8.74
CA GLN A 189 -15.62 -3.46 -7.90
C GLN A 189 -16.83 -3.57 -6.97
N LEU A 190 -17.96 -4.09 -7.47
CA LEU A 190 -19.18 -4.29 -6.67
C LEU A 190 -18.99 -5.34 -5.57
N ILE A 191 -18.23 -6.40 -5.81
CA ILE A 191 -17.91 -7.41 -4.79
C ILE A 191 -17.10 -6.79 -3.66
N PHE A 192 -16.01 -6.09 -3.99
CA PHE A 192 -15.18 -5.40 -2.99
C PHE A 192 -15.99 -4.37 -2.20
N GLU A 193 -16.84 -3.58 -2.88
CA GLU A 193 -17.73 -2.62 -2.21
C GLU A 193 -18.83 -3.26 -1.39
N SER A 194 -19.32 -4.43 -1.80
CA SER A 194 -20.31 -5.17 -1.02
C SER A 194 -19.68 -5.71 0.25
N GLU A 195 -18.44 -6.20 0.18
CA GLU A 195 -17.70 -6.71 1.32
C GLU A 195 -17.45 -5.62 2.37
N VAL A 196 -16.90 -4.47 1.95
CA VAL A 196 -16.67 -3.33 2.85
C VAL A 196 -17.98 -2.79 3.44
N TYR A 197 -19.09 -2.86 2.70
CA TYR A 197 -20.39 -2.41 3.20
C TYR A 197 -21.02 -3.36 4.22
N LYS A 198 -20.79 -4.68 4.09
CA LYS A 198 -21.34 -5.70 4.98
C LYS A 198 -20.61 -5.77 6.32
N GLU A 199 -19.28 -5.69 6.28
CA GLU A 199 -18.44 -5.88 7.45
C GLU A 199 -18.08 -4.54 8.10
N THR A 200 -18.68 -4.26 9.27
CA THR A 200 -18.46 -3.01 10.03
C THR A 200 -16.98 -2.78 10.33
N ALA A 201 -16.23 -3.84 10.65
CA ALA A 201 -14.79 -3.73 10.90
C ALA A 201 -14.02 -3.27 9.66
N LEU A 202 -14.31 -3.84 8.48
CA LEU A 202 -13.71 -3.41 7.21
C LEU A 202 -14.11 -1.99 6.84
N GLN A 203 -15.36 -1.61 7.10
CA GLN A 203 -15.83 -0.24 6.86
C GLN A 203 -15.06 0.79 7.68
N GLU A 204 -14.82 0.52 8.96
CA GLU A 204 -14.04 1.42 9.83
C GLU A 204 -12.56 1.47 9.43
N MET A 205 -11.98 0.33 9.03
CA MET A 205 -10.63 0.28 8.47
C MET A 205 -10.54 1.08 7.15
N ALA A 206 -11.56 1.00 6.29
CA ALA A 206 -11.63 1.75 5.04
C ALA A 206 -11.62 3.26 5.29
N LYS A 207 -12.45 3.73 6.22
CA LYS A 207 -12.51 5.15 6.63
C LYS A 207 -11.18 5.60 7.20
N LYS A 208 -10.60 4.83 8.13
CA LYS A 208 -9.29 5.13 8.74
C LYS A 208 -8.17 5.17 7.71
N GLY A 209 -8.13 4.19 6.81
CA GLY A 209 -7.21 4.11 5.68
C GLY A 209 -7.32 5.32 4.76
N PHE A 210 -8.53 5.65 4.31
CA PHE A 210 -8.82 6.83 3.48
C PHE A 210 -8.34 8.13 4.12
N LEU A 211 -8.67 8.35 5.39
CA LEU A 211 -8.30 9.57 6.12
C LEU A 211 -6.80 9.67 6.35
N SER A 212 -6.16 8.56 6.75
CA SER A 212 -4.70 8.52 6.94
C SER A 212 -3.97 8.77 5.61
N HIS A 213 -4.48 8.24 4.50
CA HIS A 213 -3.93 8.47 3.17
C HIS A 213 -3.98 9.96 2.82
N ILE A 214 -5.12 10.62 3.01
CA ILE A 214 -5.26 12.07 2.83
C ILE A 214 -4.24 12.83 3.70
N CYS A 215 -4.20 12.51 4.99
CA CYS A 215 -3.30 13.16 5.93
C CYS A 215 -1.82 12.96 5.57
N SER A 216 -1.46 11.86 4.92
CA SER A 216 -0.09 11.59 4.47
C SER A 216 0.43 12.64 3.48
N TYR A 217 -0.45 13.33 2.74
CA TYR A 217 -0.05 14.42 1.83
C TYR A 217 0.59 15.60 2.59
N ALA A 218 0.28 15.79 3.87
CA ALA A 218 0.91 16.81 4.69
C ALA A 218 2.38 16.50 5.04
N SER A 219 2.76 15.22 4.96
CA SER A 219 4.12 14.74 5.28
C SER A 219 5.13 14.99 4.16
N TYR A 220 4.68 15.36 2.95
CA TYR A 220 5.58 15.61 1.84
C TYR A 220 6.50 16.82 2.08
N PRO A 221 7.80 16.69 1.80
CA PRO A 221 8.75 17.80 1.88
C PRO A 221 8.31 18.98 1.02
N ARG A 222 8.72 20.21 1.38
CA ARG A 222 8.37 21.42 0.62
C ARG A 222 8.69 21.30 -0.88
N ALA A 223 9.83 20.68 -1.21
CA ALA A 223 10.25 20.43 -2.57
C ALA A 223 9.28 19.54 -3.36
N MET A 224 8.50 18.67 -2.72
CA MET A 224 7.56 17.75 -3.36
C MET A 224 6.13 18.29 -3.45
N ARG A 225 5.78 19.36 -2.72
CA ARG A 225 4.39 19.84 -2.61
C ARG A 225 3.79 20.40 -3.91
N HIS A 226 4.64 20.83 -4.84
CA HIS A 226 4.19 21.29 -6.15
C HIS A 226 3.80 20.13 -7.07
N VAL A 227 4.36 18.94 -6.80
CA VAL A 227 4.07 17.69 -7.52
C VAL A 227 2.95 16.91 -6.84
N VAL A 228 3.01 16.82 -5.51
CA VAL A 228 2.08 16.06 -4.69
C VAL A 228 1.35 17.02 -3.77
N SER A 229 0.16 17.45 -4.21
CA SER A 229 -0.66 18.44 -3.52
C SER A 229 -1.99 17.87 -3.11
N PHE A 230 -2.30 17.92 -1.82
CA PHE A 230 -3.61 17.56 -1.29
C PHE A 230 -4.75 18.33 -1.99
N LYS A 231 -4.53 19.61 -2.34
CA LYS A 231 -5.57 20.44 -2.98
C LYS A 231 -5.96 19.96 -4.37
N ALA A 232 -5.04 19.25 -5.05
CA ALA A 232 -5.27 18.71 -6.39
C ALA A 232 -5.79 17.27 -6.34
N LEU A 233 -5.83 16.63 -5.17
CA LEU A 233 -6.23 15.25 -5.02
C LEU A 233 -7.74 15.09 -5.17
N HIS A 234 -8.16 14.22 -6.09
CA HIS A 234 -9.57 13.94 -6.31
C HIS A 234 -10.12 13.00 -5.23
N LEU A 235 -10.70 13.58 -4.18
CA LEU A 235 -11.19 12.82 -3.00
C LEU A 235 -12.23 11.75 -3.34
N GLY A 236 -13.05 11.95 -4.38
CA GLY A 236 -14.02 10.94 -4.84
C GLY A 236 -13.36 9.65 -5.37
N HIS A 237 -12.38 9.77 -6.28
CA HIS A 237 -11.61 8.62 -6.77
C HIS A 237 -10.83 7.94 -5.66
N LEU A 238 -10.27 8.71 -4.72
CA LEU A 238 -9.60 8.12 -3.55
C LEU A 238 -10.60 7.36 -2.67
N ALA A 239 -11.75 7.94 -2.34
CA ALA A 239 -12.78 7.26 -1.55
C ALA A 239 -13.25 5.96 -2.22
N LYS A 240 -13.43 6.00 -3.55
CA LYS A 240 -13.76 4.82 -4.36
C LYS A 240 -12.67 3.74 -4.30
N ALA A 241 -11.39 4.13 -4.21
CA ALA A 241 -10.29 3.17 -4.04
C ALA A 241 -10.36 2.42 -2.71
N TYR A 242 -10.85 3.08 -1.64
CA TYR A 242 -11.17 2.45 -0.35
C TYR A 242 -12.56 1.80 -0.31
N CYS A 243 -13.21 1.64 -1.46
CA CYS A 243 -14.55 1.04 -1.58
C CYS A 243 -15.64 1.75 -0.75
N LEU A 244 -15.43 3.04 -0.43
CA LEU A 244 -16.38 3.85 0.30
C LEU A 244 -17.49 4.34 -0.63
N ARG A 245 -18.74 4.16 -0.19
CA ARG A 245 -19.95 4.64 -0.90
C ARG A 245 -20.37 6.04 -0.47
N GLU A 246 -19.90 6.50 0.68
CA GLU A 246 -20.19 7.82 1.22
C GLU A 246 -19.46 8.91 0.43
N THR A 247 -20.07 10.09 0.34
CA THR A 247 -19.41 11.22 -0.31
C THR A 247 -18.22 11.70 0.53
N PRO A 248 -17.15 12.25 -0.09
CA PRO A 248 -16.02 12.78 0.65
C PRO A 248 -16.39 13.82 1.72
N SER A 249 -17.43 14.63 1.46
CA SER A 249 -17.94 15.62 2.42
C SER A 249 -18.52 14.97 3.67
N ALA A 250 -19.27 13.86 3.52
CA ALA A 250 -19.82 13.10 4.65
C ALA A 250 -18.70 12.46 5.48
N LEU A 251 -17.70 11.88 4.81
CA LEU A 251 -16.51 11.29 5.44
C LEU A 251 -15.71 12.34 6.23
N GLY A 252 -15.52 13.53 5.66
CA GLY A 252 -14.83 14.64 6.32
C GLY A 252 -15.57 15.17 7.56
N ALA A 253 -16.91 15.25 7.50
CA ALA A 253 -17.73 15.68 8.63
C ALA A 253 -17.69 14.66 9.80
N GLN A 254 -17.78 13.36 9.49
CA GLN A 254 -17.66 12.29 10.48
C GLN A 254 -16.27 12.29 11.15
N TRP A 255 -15.20 12.48 10.38
CA TRP A 255 -13.85 12.57 10.93
C TRP A 255 -13.68 13.76 11.87
N ALA A 256 -14.17 14.94 11.47
CA ALA A 256 -14.08 16.14 12.30
C ALA A 256 -14.80 15.96 13.65
N ALA A 257 -15.87 15.14 13.69
CA ALA A 257 -16.59 14.79 14.90
C ALA A 257 -15.82 13.80 15.81
N ASN A 258 -14.99 12.93 15.22
CA ASN A 258 -14.27 11.84 15.92
C ASN A 258 -12.82 12.19 16.30
N LEU A 259 -12.35 13.40 16.03
CA LEU A 259 -11.03 13.86 16.47
C LEU A 259 -10.94 13.90 18.00
N PRO A 260 -9.91 13.28 18.63
CA PRO A 260 -9.60 13.49 20.04
C PRO A 260 -9.45 14.98 20.34
N GLN A 261 -9.91 15.43 21.51
CA GLN A 261 -9.92 16.86 21.88
C GLN A 261 -8.53 17.53 21.79
N ASP A 262 -7.47 16.72 21.84
CA ASP A 262 -6.07 17.16 21.95
C ASP A 262 -5.25 16.98 20.64
N ALA A 263 -5.89 16.59 19.52
CA ALA A 263 -5.18 16.31 18.27
C ALA A 263 -4.60 17.59 17.60
N PRO A 264 -3.35 17.57 17.11
CA PRO A 264 -2.72 18.71 16.46
C PRO A 264 -3.31 18.89 15.05
N GLY A 265 -4.42 19.63 14.95
CA GLY A 265 -5.14 19.83 13.69
C GLY A 265 -6.40 20.67 13.78
N ARG A 266 -6.92 20.93 15.00
CA ARG A 266 -8.10 21.80 15.23
C ARG A 266 -7.92 23.28 14.82
N ARG A 267 -6.75 23.66 14.30
CA ARG A 267 -6.43 25.03 13.82
C ARG A 267 -6.73 25.28 12.34
N PHE A 268 -7.49 24.42 11.65
CA PHE A 268 -8.21 24.87 10.46
C PHE A 268 -9.46 25.63 10.90
N GLY A 269 -9.23 26.89 11.28
CA GLY A 269 -10.25 27.78 11.80
C GLY A 269 -11.37 28.03 10.79
N ARG A 270 -12.61 27.96 11.29
CA ARG A 270 -13.70 28.82 10.83
C ARG A 270 -13.16 30.24 10.74
N SER A 271 -13.09 30.80 9.54
CA SER A 271 -12.84 32.23 9.38
C SER A 271 -14.04 32.98 9.94
N ASN A 272 -13.91 33.55 11.13
CA ASN A 272 -14.71 34.69 11.52
C ASN A 272 -13.85 35.70 12.27
N THR A 273 -13.96 36.94 11.81
CA THR A 273 -13.32 38.18 12.24
C THR A 273 -13.44 38.48 13.74
N ARG A 274 -12.34 38.92 14.40
CA ARG A 274 -12.19 40.18 15.19
C ARG A 274 -11.09 40.12 16.29
N PHE A 275 -10.20 41.12 16.23
CA PHE A 275 -9.37 41.85 17.23
C PHE A 275 -9.14 41.33 18.68
N GLY A 276 -7.84 41.06 18.99
CA GLY A 276 -6.99 41.39 20.18
C GLY A 276 -7.39 41.07 21.65
N PRO A 277 -6.49 41.23 22.67
CA PRO A 277 -5.02 41.10 22.73
C PRO A 277 -4.47 40.22 23.90
N SER A 278 -3.21 39.78 23.79
CA SER A 278 -2.18 39.41 24.81
C SER A 278 -2.53 38.58 26.07
N ASP A 279 -1.82 37.46 26.33
CA ASP A 279 -0.86 37.37 27.47
C ASP A 279 0.03 36.09 27.48
N ARG A 280 1.06 36.13 28.34
CA ARG A 280 2.34 35.40 28.39
C ARG A 280 2.36 34.11 29.26
N ARG A 281 3.50 33.38 29.16
CA ARG A 281 4.14 32.41 30.12
C ARG A 281 3.53 31.00 30.17
N GLY A 282 4.26 29.89 30.37
CA GLY A 282 5.66 29.62 30.70
C GLY A 282 5.97 28.11 30.58
N LYS A 283 7.26 27.76 30.51
CA LYS A 283 7.83 26.39 30.40
C LYS A 283 7.82 25.66 31.75
N GLN A 284 7.79 24.32 31.75
CA GLN A 284 8.46 23.50 32.78
C GLN A 284 8.90 22.11 32.28
N HIS A 285 10.04 21.67 32.82
CA HIS A 285 10.91 20.54 32.46
C HIS A 285 10.52 19.23 33.18
N ARG A 286 10.84 18.06 32.60
CA ARG A 286 10.99 16.76 33.30
C ARG A 286 12.36 16.10 32.98
N PRO A 287 12.93 15.28 33.88
CA PRO A 287 14.33 14.82 33.83
C PRO A 287 14.52 13.54 32.97
N PRO A 288 15.77 13.16 32.61
CA PRO A 288 16.03 12.12 31.62
C PRO A 288 16.14 10.73 32.25
N VAL A 289 15.56 9.73 31.58
CA VAL A 289 15.79 8.30 31.86
C VAL A 289 16.81 7.77 30.85
N LYS A 290 17.84 7.05 31.36
CA LYS A 290 18.93 6.45 30.58
C LYS A 290 18.37 5.46 29.54
N ARG A 291 18.66 5.71 28.26
CA ARG A 291 18.21 4.93 27.10
C ARG A 291 19.28 3.89 26.74
N MET A 292 18.97 2.59 26.84
CA MET A 292 19.74 1.54 26.18
C MET A 292 19.66 1.77 24.66
N LYS A 293 20.83 1.83 23.99
CA LYS A 293 20.92 1.97 22.54
C LYS A 293 20.70 0.61 21.88
N ILE A 294 19.45 0.33 21.53
CA ILE A 294 19.11 -0.68 20.53
C ILE A 294 18.40 0.08 19.40
N SER A 295 18.83 -0.13 18.16
CA SER A 295 18.27 0.53 16.98
C SER A 295 16.83 0.04 16.75
N GLU A 296 15.88 0.97 16.63
CA GLU A 296 14.46 0.70 16.31
C GLU A 296 14.24 0.05 14.92
N TYR A 297 15.32 -0.14 14.16
CA TYR A 297 15.32 -0.68 12.80
C TYR A 297 16.08 -2.01 12.67
N ASP A 298 16.37 -2.68 13.78
CA ASP A 298 17.01 -4.00 13.74
C ASP A 298 15.98 -5.09 13.36
N SER A 299 16.32 -5.87 12.34
CA SER A 299 15.52 -7.01 11.87
C SER A 299 15.56 -8.21 12.82
N GLY A 300 16.41 -8.20 13.85
CA GLY A 300 16.52 -9.28 14.82
C GLY A 300 17.04 -10.60 14.22
N LEU A 301 17.51 -10.58 12.97
CA LEU A 301 18.11 -11.72 12.30
C LEU A 301 19.64 -11.67 12.52
N VAL A 302 20.19 -12.72 13.14
CA VAL A 302 21.65 -12.87 13.27
C VAL A 302 22.22 -13.11 11.87
N ALA A 303 23.08 -12.20 11.41
CA ALA A 303 23.81 -12.40 10.15
C ALA A 303 24.59 -13.71 10.18
N SER A 304 24.30 -14.61 9.22
CA SER A 304 25.03 -15.86 9.05
C SER A 304 26.50 -15.57 8.78
N LYS A 305 27.38 -15.94 9.72
CA LYS A 305 28.83 -15.82 9.59
C LYS A 305 29.31 -16.68 8.41
N ARG A 306 29.61 -16.06 7.28
CA ARG A 306 30.42 -16.68 6.21
C ARG A 306 31.77 -17.12 6.79
N LYS A 307 31.99 -18.43 6.92
CA LYS A 307 33.31 -19.00 7.19
C LYS A 307 34.25 -18.64 6.04
N ARG A 308 35.31 -17.86 6.31
CA ARG A 308 36.44 -17.66 5.40
C ARG A 308 37.13 -19.02 5.19
N LYS A 309 37.16 -19.54 3.96
CA LYS A 309 38.07 -20.63 3.57
C LYS A 309 39.49 -20.09 3.64
N LYS A 310 40.36 -20.78 4.40
CA LYS A 310 41.81 -20.53 4.40
C LYS A 310 42.35 -20.93 3.03
N HIS A 311 43.09 -20.01 2.41
CA HIS A 311 43.86 -20.26 1.21
C HIS A 311 45.15 -20.99 1.61
N VAL A 312 45.39 -22.16 1.04
CA VAL A 312 46.66 -22.90 1.13
C VAL A 312 47.47 -22.48 -0.10
N PRO A 313 48.72 -22.01 0.04
CA PRO A 313 49.57 -21.76 -1.12
C PRO A 313 50.10 -23.09 -1.66
N SER A 314 50.01 -23.26 -2.97
CA SER A 314 50.70 -24.30 -3.73
C SER A 314 52.02 -23.72 -4.23
N ASP A 315 53.11 -24.43 -3.90
CA ASP A 315 54.50 -24.36 -4.37
C ASP A 315 55.27 -23.02 -4.32
#